data_AF-A0A172ZFH9-F1
#
_entry.id   AF-A0A172ZFH9-F1
#
_cell.length_a   1.000
_cell.length_b   1.000
_cell.length_c   1.000
_cell.angle_alpha   90.00
_cell.angle_beta   90.00
_cell.angle_gamma   90.00
#
_symmetry.space_group_name_H-M   'P 1'
#
loop_
_entity.id
_entity.type
_entity.pdbx_description
1 polymer ?
#
loop_
_entity_poly.entity_id
_entity_poly.type
_entity_poly.pdbx_seq_one_letter_code
_entity_poly.pdbx_strand_id
1 'polypeptide(L)'
;MEVRIEKVEQNGKEYTIRYQLEKPLPFDLHDIVMLQAGDYVVGSVRQLDAEQITLYISKDELNWGDKTIIQLAFSPTVSIRGSKEIIAELGHFPDFEEGIITGYEIGKDQVELTIQLPEPLSDREVKLTFLEAFDIEFSPPDARLNVIAEVDFRYDGTDMVVDIEAAQGLSGSFFCGGIQAELVQNEN
;
A
#
# COMPACT_ATOMS: atom_id res chain seq x y z
N MET A 1 15.70 4.78 -0.03
CA MET A 1 16.86 5.42 0.63
C MET A 1 17.31 4.53 1.77
N GLU A 2 18.59 4.12 1.82
CA GLU A 2 19.09 3.34 2.96
C GLU A 2 19.34 4.28 4.14
N VAL A 3 18.81 3.92 5.31
CA VAL A 3 19.04 4.63 6.57
C VAL A 3 19.60 3.67 7.61
N ARG A 4 20.47 4.19 8.49
CA ARG A 4 20.98 3.41 9.64
C ARG A 4 20.02 3.58 10.81
N ILE A 5 19.51 2.47 11.33
CA ILE A 5 18.58 2.49 12.46
C ILE A 5 19.37 2.65 13.75
N GLU A 6 18.97 3.61 14.58
CA GLU A 6 19.45 3.73 15.95
C GLU A 6 18.53 3.02 16.94
N LYS A 7 17.22 3.16 16.72
CA LYS A 7 16.18 2.60 17.59
C LYS A 7 14.87 2.48 16.82
N VAL A 8 14.11 1.43 17.12
CA VAL A 8 12.69 1.31 16.74
C VAL A 8 11.86 1.23 18.02
N GLU A 9 10.81 2.03 18.09
CA GLU A 9 9.80 2.01 19.15
C GLU A 9 8.46 1.65 18.51
N GLN A 10 7.72 0.71 19.09
CA GLN A 10 6.41 0.29 18.60
C GLN A 10 5.33 0.64 19.63
N ASN A 11 4.23 1.23 19.16
CA ASN A 11 3.02 1.48 19.94
C ASN A 11 1.80 1.05 19.12
N GLY A 12 1.37 -0.20 19.28
CA GLY A 12 0.36 -0.80 18.42
C GLY A 12 0.87 -0.94 16.98
N LYS A 13 0.16 -0.35 16.03
CA LYS A 13 0.50 -0.32 14.60
C LYS A 13 1.41 0.86 14.22
N GLU A 14 1.77 1.71 15.18
CA GLU A 14 2.70 2.83 14.96
C GLU A 14 4.13 2.44 15.31
N TYR A 15 5.04 2.66 14.36
CA TYR A 15 6.47 2.41 14.48
C TYR A 15 7.23 3.72 14.35
N THR A 16 7.91 4.14 15.42
CA THR A 16 8.85 5.27 15.40
C THR A 16 10.25 4.75 15.16
N ILE A 17 10.82 5.08 14.00
CA ILE A 17 12.18 4.72 13.61
C ILE A 17 13.07 5.93 13.81
N ARG A 18 14.05 5.83 14.71
CA ARG A 18 15.13 6.82 14.85
C ARG A 18 16.28 6.39 13.97
N TYR A 19 16.82 7.34 13.19
CA TYR A 19 17.82 7.05 12.18
C TYR A 19 18.93 8.09 12.11
N GLN A 20 20.07 7.67 11.56
CA GLN A 20 21.13 8.58 11.15
C GLN A 20 21.11 8.76 9.63
N LEU A 21 21.02 10.01 9.18
CA LEU A 21 21.04 10.36 7.77
C LEU A 21 21.72 11.73 7.56
N GLU A 22 22.48 11.89 6.48
CA GLU A 22 23.15 13.17 6.17
C GLU A 22 22.18 14.26 5.69
N LYS A 23 21.00 13.85 5.21
CA LYS A 23 19.95 14.75 4.69
C LYS A 23 18.61 14.33 5.28
N PRO A 24 17.65 15.24 5.46
CA PRO A 24 16.28 14.88 5.82
C PRO A 24 15.68 13.91 4.80
N LEU A 25 14.79 13.03 5.27
CA LEU A 25 14.00 12.21 4.37
C LEU A 25 13.11 13.11 3.49
N PRO A 26 13.03 12.86 2.18
CA PRO A 26 12.29 13.69 1.23
C PRO A 26 10.81 13.29 1.18
N PHE A 27 10.19 13.07 2.35
CA PHE A 27 8.80 12.65 2.47
C PHE A 27 7.98 13.75 3.12
N ASP A 28 6.68 13.73 2.87
CA ASP A 28 5.68 14.57 3.52
C ASP A 28 4.78 13.73 4.45
N LEU A 29 4.05 14.42 5.32
CA LEU A 29 2.97 13.81 6.07
C LEU A 29 1.96 13.16 5.12
N HIS A 30 1.51 11.96 5.45
CA HIS A 30 0.60 11.14 4.64
C HIS A 30 1.20 10.60 3.34
N ASP A 31 2.51 10.66 3.14
CA ASP A 31 3.13 9.86 2.10
C ASP A 31 3.04 8.37 2.43
N ILE A 32 2.97 7.55 1.38
CA ILE A 32 3.05 6.10 1.51
C ILE A 32 4.49 5.69 1.17
N VAL A 33 5.12 4.99 2.10
CA VAL A 33 6.50 4.52 1.99
C VAL A 33 6.53 3.00 1.94
N MET A 34 7.46 2.46 1.16
CA MET A 34 7.83 1.06 1.21
C MET A 34 9.11 0.97 2.04
N LEU A 35 9.09 0.08 3.03
CA LEU A 35 10.18 -0.11 3.97
C LEU A 35 10.62 -1.57 4.02
N GLN A 36 11.92 -1.79 4.23
CA GLN A 36 12.48 -3.13 4.37
C GLN A 36 12.64 -3.49 5.86
N ALA A 37 11.86 -4.45 6.35
CA ALA A 37 11.93 -4.94 7.73
C ALA A 37 11.76 -6.47 7.76
N GLY A 38 12.73 -7.16 7.14
CA GLY A 38 12.60 -8.53 6.69
C GLY A 38 12.17 -8.49 5.24
N ASP A 39 10.88 -8.70 5.01
CA ASP A 39 10.23 -8.44 3.72
C ASP A 39 9.95 -6.94 3.52
N TYR A 40 9.52 -6.56 2.32
CA TYR A 40 9.04 -5.21 2.05
C TYR A 40 7.63 -5.06 2.62
N VAL A 41 7.38 -3.95 3.30
CA VAL A 41 6.05 -3.63 3.84
C VAL A 41 5.68 -2.17 3.54
N VAL A 42 4.38 -1.92 3.44
CA VAL A 42 3.84 -0.58 3.19
C VAL A 42 3.59 0.12 4.52
N GLY A 43 4.02 1.38 4.60
CA GLY A 43 3.80 2.25 5.75
C GLY A 43 3.23 3.60 5.35
N SER A 44 2.37 4.17 6.19
CA SER A 44 1.86 5.54 6.01
C SER A 44 2.58 6.50 6.96
N VAL A 45 3.15 7.59 6.43
CA VAL A 45 3.87 8.59 7.23
C VAL A 45 2.91 9.36 8.13
N ARG A 46 3.13 9.25 9.45
CA ARG A 46 2.33 9.92 10.50
C ARG A 46 3.00 11.12 11.10
N GLN A 47 4.32 11.05 11.26
CA GLN A 47 5.15 12.14 11.74
C GLN A 47 6.50 12.00 11.07
N LEU A 48 7.12 13.14 10.78
CA LEU A 48 8.45 13.19 10.21
C LEU A 48 9.19 14.39 10.79
N ASP A 49 10.40 14.14 11.27
CA ASP A 49 11.37 15.19 11.59
C ASP A 49 12.76 14.82 11.07
N ALA A 50 13.79 15.55 11.51
CA ALA A 50 15.15 15.38 11.00
C ALA A 50 15.81 14.05 11.42
N GLU A 51 15.39 13.45 12.53
CA GLU A 51 16.07 12.31 13.18
C GLU A 51 15.15 11.08 13.34
N GLN A 52 13.84 11.26 13.16
CA GLN A 52 12.88 10.18 13.27
C GLN A 52 11.72 10.30 12.29
N ILE A 53 11.13 9.14 12.00
CA ILE A 53 9.90 8.99 11.24
C ILE A 53 8.96 8.07 12.02
N THR A 54 7.70 8.46 12.14
CA THR A 54 6.64 7.60 12.67
C THR A 54 5.79 7.12 11.51
N LEU A 55 5.69 5.81 11.36
CA LEU A 55 4.93 5.13 10.32
C LEU A 55 3.78 4.34 10.95
N TYR A 56 2.61 4.38 10.34
CA TYR A 56 1.59 3.36 10.58
C TYR A 56 1.85 2.20 9.63
N ILE A 57 2.00 1.00 10.18
CA ILE A 57 2.20 -0.24 9.43
C ILE A 57 1.18 -1.24 9.96
N SER A 58 0.35 -1.78 9.07
CA SER A 58 -0.70 -2.74 9.41
C SER A 58 -0.17 -4.08 9.93
N LYS A 59 1.07 -4.45 9.60
CA LYS A 59 1.73 -5.68 10.07
C LYS A 59 2.21 -5.56 11.53
N ASP A 60 1.90 -6.57 12.35
CA ASP A 60 2.21 -6.57 13.80
C ASP A 60 3.66 -6.93 14.14
N GLU A 61 4.28 -7.80 13.34
CA GLU A 61 5.62 -8.30 13.60
C GLU A 61 6.52 -8.02 12.40
N LEU A 62 7.56 -7.22 12.64
CA LEU A 62 8.55 -6.80 11.65
C LEU A 62 9.95 -7.14 12.13
N ASN A 63 10.81 -7.58 11.21
CA ASN A 63 12.19 -7.95 11.52
C ASN A 63 13.15 -6.82 11.12
N TRP A 64 13.44 -5.93 12.06
CA TRP A 64 14.34 -4.80 11.81
C TRP A 64 15.80 -5.22 11.89
N GLY A 65 16.56 -4.93 10.83
CA GLY A 65 18.03 -4.99 10.86
C GLY A 65 18.66 -3.70 11.41
N ASP A 66 19.99 -3.64 11.44
CA ASP A 66 20.74 -2.42 11.79
C ASP A 66 20.57 -1.27 10.76
N LYS A 67 20.05 -1.62 9.59
CA LYS A 67 19.76 -0.74 8.46
C LYS A 67 18.41 -1.12 7.87
N THR A 68 17.73 -0.12 7.32
CA THR A 68 16.51 -0.33 6.53
C THR A 68 16.52 0.57 5.30
N ILE A 69 15.88 0.11 4.23
CA ILE A 69 15.56 0.94 3.08
C ILE A 69 14.19 1.53 3.34
N ILE A 70 14.09 2.86 3.42
CA ILE A 70 12.82 3.58 3.38
C ILE A 70 12.77 4.36 2.08
N GLN A 71 11.77 4.11 1.26
CA GLN A 71 11.55 4.84 0.02
C GLN A 71 10.07 5.16 -0.10
N LEU A 72 9.72 6.18 -0.89
CA LEU A 72 8.34 6.30 -1.30
C LEU A 72 7.94 4.95 -1.93
N ALA A 73 6.85 4.36 -1.45
CA ALA A 73 6.30 3.13 -2.04
C ALA A 73 5.97 3.35 -3.52
N PHE A 74 5.76 4.62 -3.85
CA PHE A 74 5.30 5.15 -5.11
C PHE A 74 6.38 6.12 -5.68
N SER A 75 6.88 5.83 -6.88
CA SER A 75 7.92 6.56 -7.59
C SER A 75 7.52 8.03 -7.70
N PRO A 76 8.47 8.98 -7.81
CA PRO A 76 8.13 10.34 -8.23
C PRO A 76 7.32 10.40 -9.55
N THR A 77 7.34 9.34 -10.37
CA THR A 77 6.54 9.22 -11.61
C THR A 77 5.19 8.52 -11.43
N VAL A 78 5.02 7.70 -10.39
CA VAL A 78 3.80 6.89 -10.16
C VAL A 78 3.40 7.10 -8.72
N SER A 79 2.40 7.95 -8.45
CA SER A 79 1.81 8.17 -7.13
C SER A 79 0.40 7.57 -7.06
N ILE A 80 -0.03 7.08 -5.89
CA ILE A 80 -1.44 6.81 -5.65
C ILE A 80 -2.15 8.15 -5.44
N ARG A 81 -2.83 8.64 -6.49
CA ARG A 81 -3.70 9.81 -6.37
C ARG A 81 -4.88 9.47 -5.45
N GLY A 82 -5.25 10.39 -4.57
CA GLY A 82 -6.32 10.16 -3.59
C GLY A 82 -5.89 9.48 -2.28
N SER A 83 -4.64 9.01 -2.20
CA SER A 83 -4.12 8.37 -0.97
C SER A 83 -4.15 9.29 0.26
N LYS A 84 -3.91 10.59 0.08
CA LYS A 84 -3.88 11.56 1.20
C LYS A 84 -5.26 11.71 1.84
N GLU A 85 -6.32 11.70 1.05
CA GLU A 85 -7.71 11.76 1.50
C GLU A 85 -8.08 10.49 2.26
N ILE A 86 -7.68 9.32 1.74
CA ILE A 86 -7.87 8.03 2.42
C ILE A 86 -7.15 7.99 3.77
N ILE A 87 -5.87 8.40 3.79
CA ILE A 87 -5.07 8.45 5.02
C ILE A 87 -5.65 9.47 6.01
N ALA A 88 -6.16 10.60 5.55
CA ALA A 88 -6.80 11.58 6.42
C ALA A 88 -8.07 11.04 7.09
N GLU A 89 -8.84 10.19 6.39
CA GLU A 89 -10.11 9.63 6.90
C GLU A 89 -9.91 8.35 7.72
N LEU A 90 -9.13 7.38 7.21
CA LEU A 90 -8.89 6.09 7.86
C LEU A 90 -7.71 6.12 8.83
N GLY A 91 -6.96 7.21 8.83
CA GLY A 91 -5.63 7.27 9.41
C GLY A 91 -4.56 6.69 8.48
N HIS A 92 -4.78 5.59 7.77
CA HIS A 92 -3.71 4.94 7.02
C HIS A 92 -4.19 4.56 5.63
N PHE A 93 -3.23 4.31 4.74
CA PHE A 93 -3.54 3.66 3.50
C PHE A 93 -3.64 2.14 3.76
N PRO A 94 -4.76 1.49 3.40
CA PRO A 94 -4.94 0.06 3.63
C PRO A 94 -3.90 -0.78 2.88
N ASP A 95 -3.53 -1.92 3.44
CA ASP A 95 -2.72 -2.96 2.80
C ASP A 95 -3.56 -3.95 1.97
N PHE A 96 -4.87 -3.95 2.17
CA PHE A 96 -5.87 -4.79 1.50
C PHE A 96 -5.78 -6.30 1.82
N GLU A 97 -4.87 -6.72 2.70
CA GLU A 97 -4.79 -8.09 3.22
C GLU A 97 -6.13 -8.47 3.86
N GLU A 98 -6.62 -9.69 3.59
CA GLU A 98 -7.95 -10.19 4.00
C GLU A 98 -9.16 -9.38 3.49
N GLY A 99 -8.95 -8.40 2.60
CA GLY A 99 -10.01 -7.64 1.95
C GLY A 99 -10.84 -8.48 0.97
N ILE A 100 -12.05 -8.01 0.67
CA ILE A 100 -12.97 -8.67 -0.26
C ILE A 100 -13.13 -7.82 -1.51
N ILE A 101 -12.83 -8.37 -2.69
CA ILE A 101 -13.11 -7.71 -3.98
C ILE A 101 -14.61 -7.81 -4.25
N THR A 102 -15.33 -6.70 -4.09
CA THR A 102 -16.79 -6.58 -4.26
C THR A 102 -17.18 -6.09 -5.65
N GLY A 103 -16.26 -5.42 -6.35
CA GLY A 103 -16.42 -5.00 -7.74
C GLY A 103 -15.10 -5.08 -8.50
N TYR A 104 -15.15 -5.42 -9.78
CA TYR A 104 -13.97 -5.39 -10.64
C TYR A 104 -14.36 -5.10 -12.10
N GLU A 105 -13.50 -4.37 -12.80
CA GLU A 105 -13.56 -4.19 -14.25
C GLU A 105 -12.15 -4.39 -14.82
N ILE A 106 -12.00 -5.37 -15.72
CA ILE A 106 -10.72 -5.67 -16.36
C ILE A 106 -10.81 -5.21 -17.81
N GLY A 107 -10.31 -4.00 -18.05
CA GLY A 107 -10.24 -3.38 -19.36
C GLY A 107 -8.96 -3.77 -20.12
N LYS A 108 -8.76 -3.13 -21.27
CA LYS A 108 -7.56 -3.35 -22.11
C LYS A 108 -6.34 -2.59 -21.58
N ASP A 109 -6.57 -1.38 -21.08
CA ASP A 109 -5.58 -0.39 -20.65
C ASP A 109 -5.88 0.18 -19.24
N GLN A 110 -6.85 -0.44 -18.56
CA GLN A 110 -7.28 -0.05 -17.23
C GLN A 110 -7.78 -1.27 -16.48
N VAL A 111 -7.47 -1.34 -15.18
CA VAL A 111 -8.06 -2.30 -14.25
C VAL A 111 -8.71 -1.52 -13.12
N GLU A 112 -9.92 -1.88 -12.73
CA GLU A 112 -10.59 -1.31 -11.56
C GLU A 112 -10.93 -2.41 -10.56
N LEU A 113 -10.68 -2.16 -9.29
CA LEU A 113 -11.04 -3.03 -8.18
C LEU A 113 -11.73 -2.20 -7.09
N THR A 114 -12.91 -2.63 -6.66
CA THR A 114 -13.53 -2.15 -5.43
C THR A 114 -13.32 -3.20 -4.36
N ILE A 115 -12.65 -2.79 -3.27
CA ILE A 115 -12.22 -3.68 -2.20
C ILE A 115 -12.88 -3.23 -0.91
N GLN A 116 -13.72 -4.09 -0.32
CA GLN A 116 -14.17 -3.97 1.05
C GLN A 116 -13.00 -4.30 1.98
N LEU A 117 -12.73 -3.40 2.93
CA LEU A 117 -11.61 -3.56 3.86
C LEU A 117 -11.94 -4.60 4.94
N PRO A 118 -10.93 -5.26 5.54
CA PRO A 118 -11.15 -6.15 6.68
C PRO A 118 -11.58 -5.37 7.94
N GLU A 119 -12.00 -6.10 8.97
CA GLU A 119 -12.20 -5.52 10.31
C GLU A 119 -10.92 -4.81 10.81
N PRO A 120 -11.02 -3.65 11.47
CA PRO A 120 -12.25 -3.00 11.95
C PRO A 120 -12.89 -2.01 10.95
N LEU A 121 -12.47 -2.01 9.68
CA LEU A 121 -12.92 -1.08 8.64
C LEU A 121 -13.88 -1.73 7.65
N SER A 122 -14.59 -2.78 8.06
CA SER A 122 -15.46 -3.57 7.18
C SER A 122 -16.67 -2.83 6.62
N ASP A 123 -16.98 -1.64 7.15
CA ASP A 123 -17.99 -0.72 6.62
C ASP A 123 -17.47 0.17 5.47
N ARG A 124 -16.17 0.09 5.15
CA ARG A 124 -15.48 0.90 4.15
C ARG A 124 -15.07 0.08 2.94
N GLU A 125 -15.19 0.71 1.78
CA GLU A 125 -14.62 0.20 0.54
C GLU A 125 -13.66 1.22 -0.07
N VAL A 126 -12.62 0.72 -0.70
CA VAL A 126 -11.68 1.52 -1.49
C VAL A 126 -11.76 1.06 -2.94
N LYS A 127 -12.00 2.01 -3.84
CA LYS A 127 -11.86 1.79 -5.27
C LYS A 127 -10.44 2.11 -5.70
N LEU A 128 -9.76 1.15 -6.31
CA LEU A 128 -8.47 1.31 -6.97
C LEU A 128 -8.69 1.26 -8.48
N THR A 129 -8.31 2.32 -9.18
CA THR A 129 -8.26 2.39 -10.64
C THR A 129 -6.79 2.43 -11.06
N PHE A 130 -6.35 1.38 -11.73
CA PHE A 130 -5.01 1.23 -12.28
C PHE A 130 -5.01 1.72 -13.73
N LEU A 131 -4.24 2.76 -14.01
CA LEU A 131 -4.18 3.47 -15.29
C LEU A 131 -3.03 2.96 -16.16
N GLU A 132 -3.23 3.02 -17.47
CA GLU A 132 -2.22 2.60 -18.45
C GLU A 132 -1.77 1.14 -18.19
N ALA A 133 -2.74 0.29 -17.86
CA ALA A 133 -2.47 -1.10 -17.49
C ALA A 133 -2.10 -1.95 -18.71
N PHE A 134 -1.13 -2.85 -18.57
CA PHE A 134 -0.72 -3.75 -19.64
C PHE A 134 -0.17 -5.07 -19.08
N ASP A 135 0.00 -6.05 -19.98
CA ASP A 135 0.35 -7.43 -19.66
C ASP A 135 -0.53 -8.00 -18.53
N ILE A 136 -1.84 -7.79 -18.69
CA ILE A 136 -2.85 -8.09 -17.68
C ILE A 136 -3.17 -9.59 -17.68
N GLU A 137 -2.91 -10.25 -16.55
CA GLU A 137 -3.25 -11.64 -16.31
C GLU A 137 -4.12 -11.77 -15.06
N PHE A 138 -5.30 -12.38 -15.18
CA PHE A 138 -6.18 -12.68 -14.05
C PHE A 138 -6.68 -14.12 -14.10
N SER A 139 -6.80 -14.73 -12.93
CA SER A 139 -7.55 -15.96 -12.76
C SER A 139 -9.07 -15.67 -12.84
N PRO A 140 -9.91 -16.68 -13.09
CA PRO A 140 -11.35 -16.49 -13.00
C PRO A 140 -11.79 -16.13 -11.57
N PRO A 141 -12.76 -15.21 -11.41
CA PRO A 141 -13.32 -14.89 -10.10
C PRO A 141 -14.09 -16.09 -9.53
N ASP A 142 -14.15 -16.19 -8.20
CA ASP A 142 -15.02 -17.16 -7.54
C ASP A 142 -16.45 -16.60 -7.45
N ALA A 143 -17.44 -17.46 -7.73
CA ALA A 143 -18.85 -17.09 -7.78
C ALA A 143 -19.44 -16.72 -6.40
N ARG A 144 -18.76 -17.06 -5.30
CA ARG A 144 -19.18 -16.78 -3.93
C ARG A 144 -18.47 -15.57 -3.36
N LEU A 145 -17.13 -15.56 -3.42
CA LEU A 145 -16.33 -14.54 -2.76
C LEU A 145 -14.90 -14.49 -3.31
N ASN A 146 -14.39 -13.28 -3.52
CA ASN A 146 -13.02 -13.02 -3.94
C ASN A 146 -12.27 -12.39 -2.77
N VAL A 147 -11.51 -13.20 -2.04
CA VAL A 147 -10.78 -12.79 -0.83
C VAL A 147 -9.31 -12.63 -1.17
N ILE A 148 -8.77 -11.47 -0.85
CA ILE A 148 -7.37 -11.14 -1.02
C ILE A 148 -6.57 -11.79 0.11
N ALA A 149 -5.49 -12.48 -0.26
CA ALA A 149 -4.44 -12.85 0.68
C ALA A 149 -3.47 -11.66 0.83
N GLU A 150 -2.98 -11.12 -0.28
CA GLU A 150 -1.99 -10.04 -0.28
C GLU A 150 -2.12 -9.21 -1.57
N VAL A 151 -1.81 -7.90 -1.49
CA VAL A 151 -1.61 -7.04 -2.66
C VAL A 151 -0.22 -6.45 -2.59
N ASP A 152 0.59 -6.79 -3.59
CA ASP A 152 1.96 -6.37 -3.70
C ASP A 152 2.15 -5.32 -4.79
N PHE A 153 2.97 -4.33 -4.46
CA PHE A 153 3.37 -3.26 -5.36
C PHE A 153 4.89 -3.27 -5.46
N ARG A 154 5.43 -3.49 -6.68
CA ARG A 154 6.88 -3.44 -6.92
C ARG A 154 7.24 -2.68 -8.19
N TYR A 155 8.46 -2.21 -8.26
CA TYR A 155 8.99 -1.54 -9.46
C TYR A 155 9.64 -2.51 -10.43
N ASP A 156 9.33 -2.32 -11.71
CA ASP A 156 10.18 -2.78 -12.81
C ASP A 156 10.40 -1.62 -13.79
N GLY A 157 11.59 -1.02 -13.74
CA GLY A 157 11.93 0.15 -14.54
C GLY A 157 11.11 1.39 -14.17
N THR A 158 10.27 1.85 -15.09
CA THR A 158 9.38 3.02 -14.92
C THR A 158 7.96 2.65 -14.50
N ASP A 159 7.63 1.37 -14.56
CA ASP A 159 6.28 0.85 -14.38
C ASP A 159 6.11 0.24 -12.99
N MET A 160 4.88 0.25 -12.51
CA MET A 160 4.49 -0.47 -11.30
C MET A 160 3.98 -1.84 -11.70
N VAL A 161 4.52 -2.89 -11.09
CA VAL A 161 3.92 -4.22 -11.12
C VAL A 161 2.99 -4.33 -9.92
N VAL A 162 1.76 -4.75 -10.19
CA VAL A 162 0.73 -5.03 -9.20
C VAL A 162 0.50 -6.53 -9.21
N ASP A 163 0.70 -7.18 -8.07
CA ASP A 163 0.37 -8.59 -7.86
C ASP A 163 -0.74 -8.70 -6.82
N ILE A 164 -1.77 -9.47 -7.14
CA ILE A 164 -2.92 -9.73 -6.28
C ILE A 164 -2.95 -11.23 -6.03
N GLU A 165 -2.56 -11.62 -4.82
CA GLU A 165 -2.68 -12.98 -4.36
C GLU A 165 -4.06 -13.17 -3.73
N ALA A 166 -4.77 -14.21 -4.17
CA ALA A 166 -6.08 -14.53 -3.64
C ALA A 166 -5.98 -15.65 -2.60
N ALA A 167 -6.53 -15.41 -1.40
CA ALA A 167 -6.88 -16.49 -0.49
C ALA A 167 -8.02 -17.33 -1.09
N GLN A 168 -8.92 -16.68 -1.86
CA GLN A 168 -9.98 -17.32 -2.62
C GLN A 168 -10.38 -16.47 -3.84
N GLY A 169 -10.54 -17.09 -5.00
CA GLY A 169 -11.10 -16.43 -6.18
C GLY A 169 -10.09 -15.62 -6.99
N LEU A 170 -10.45 -14.38 -7.31
CA LEU A 170 -9.74 -13.53 -8.27
C LEU A 170 -8.32 -13.17 -7.80
N SER A 171 -7.32 -13.66 -8.52
CA SER A 171 -5.90 -13.32 -8.41
C SER A 171 -5.41 -12.75 -9.73
N GLY A 172 -4.38 -11.91 -9.73
CA GLY A 172 -3.86 -11.36 -10.97
C GLY A 172 -2.51 -10.68 -10.83
N SER A 173 -1.87 -10.45 -11.98
CA SER A 173 -0.62 -9.73 -12.11
C SER A 173 -0.70 -8.84 -13.34
N PHE A 174 -0.26 -7.59 -13.22
CA PHE A 174 -0.22 -6.65 -14.33
C PHE A 174 0.72 -5.48 -14.05
N PHE A 175 1.07 -4.76 -15.10
CA PHE A 175 1.80 -3.49 -15.00
C PHE A 175 0.83 -2.31 -15.07
N CYS A 176 1.16 -1.19 -14.44
CA CYS A 176 0.45 0.08 -14.59
C CYS A 176 1.37 1.31 -14.50
N GLY A 177 0.95 2.39 -15.15
CA GLY A 177 1.63 3.70 -15.13
C GLY A 177 1.11 4.64 -14.03
N GLY A 178 0.01 4.28 -13.36
CA GLY A 178 -0.63 5.14 -12.35
C GLY A 178 -1.70 4.41 -11.55
N ILE A 179 -1.95 4.90 -10.34
CA ILE A 179 -3.02 4.41 -9.47
C ILE A 179 -3.84 5.60 -8.98
N GLN A 180 -5.16 5.48 -9.08
CA GLN A 180 -6.12 6.37 -8.44
C GLN A 180 -6.88 5.57 -7.38
N ALA A 181 -6.87 6.06 -6.15
CA ALA A 181 -7.56 5.44 -5.03
C ALA A 181 -8.64 6.37 -4.48
N GLU A 182 -9.83 5.83 -4.24
CA GLU A 182 -10.98 6.59 -3.75
C GLU A 182 -11.67 5.80 -2.63
N LEU A 183 -12.01 6.48 -1.54
CA LEU A 183 -12.95 5.92 -0.57
C LEU A 183 -14.36 5.95 -1.17
N VAL A 184 -14.97 4.78 -1.29
CA VAL A 184 -16.36 4.67 -1.73
C VAL A 184 -17.24 5.01 -0.53
N GLN A 185 -18.00 6.09 -0.63
CA GLN A 185 -19.02 6.39 0.37
C GLN A 185 -20.21 5.46 0.14
N ASN A 186 -20.47 4.56 1.09
CA ASN A 186 -21.74 3.87 1.16
C ASN A 186 -22.82 4.90 1.52
N GLU A 187 -23.52 5.43 0.51
CA GLU A 187 -24.76 6.18 0.71
C GLU A 187 -25.79 5.21 1.29
N ASN A 188 -25.95 5.23 2.62
CA ASN A 188 -27.12 4.65 3.30
C ASN A 188 -28.34 5.55 3.14
#